data_AF-A0A850WLG3-F1
#
_entry.id   AF-A0A850WLG3-F1
#
_cell.length_a   1.000
_cell.length_b   1.000
_cell.length_c   1.000
_cell.angle_alpha   90.00
_cell.angle_beta   90.00
_cell.angle_gamma   90.00
#
_symmetry.space_group_name_H-M   'P 1'
#
loop_
_entity.id
_entity.type
_entity.pdbx_description
1 polymer ?
#
loop_
_entity_poly.entity_id
_entity_poly.type
_entity_poly.pdbx_seq_one_letter_code
_entity_poly.pdbx_strand_id
1 'polypeptide(L)'
;SKKKGLSFEEKRVRMMEIFFETKDVFQLKDIEKIAPKEKGITSMSVKEILQSLVDDGMVDTDRIGTSNYFWAFPSKALHTRKRKLEELESQFAESSQKKEALQKSIEKSKIGREDT
;
A
#
# COMPACT_ATOMS: atom_id res chain seq x y z
N SER A 1 -10.34 26.21 -21.97
CA SER A 1 -9.68 25.64 -20.78
C SER A 1 -9.59 24.13 -20.90
N LYS A 2 -8.41 23.57 -21.21
CA LYS A 2 -8.22 22.11 -21.30
C LYS A 2 -8.40 21.52 -19.89
N LYS A 3 -9.44 20.70 -19.68
CA LYS A 3 -9.63 19.96 -18.43
C LYS A 3 -8.36 19.16 -18.16
N LYS A 4 -7.64 19.51 -17.10
CA LYS A 4 -6.46 18.78 -16.64
C LYS A 4 -6.91 17.34 -16.37
N GLY A 5 -6.26 16.36 -16.99
CA GLY A 5 -6.58 14.95 -16.74
C GLY A 5 -6.32 14.60 -15.28
N LEU A 6 -7.05 13.61 -14.76
CA LEU A 6 -6.82 13.10 -13.41
C LEU A 6 -5.40 12.54 -13.32
N SER A 7 -4.69 12.96 -12.28
CA SER A 7 -3.41 12.37 -11.88
C SER A 7 -3.61 10.93 -11.39
N PHE A 8 -2.51 10.20 -11.30
CA PHE A 8 -2.51 8.82 -10.81
C PHE A 8 -3.12 8.73 -9.40
N GLU A 9 -2.68 9.60 -8.48
CA GLU A 9 -3.16 9.58 -7.10
C GLU A 9 -4.65 9.94 -6.99
N GLU A 10 -5.13 10.91 -7.78
CA GLU A 10 -6.58 11.22 -7.84
C GLU A 10 -7.40 10.02 -8.33
N LYS A 11 -6.88 9.24 -9.28
CA LYS A 11 -7.55 8.00 -9.74
C LYS A 11 -7.60 6.95 -8.62
N ARG A 12 -6.54 6.82 -7.81
CA ARG A 12 -6.51 5.88 -6.66
C ARG A 12 -7.55 6.24 -5.63
N VAL A 13 -7.62 7.52 -5.24
CA VAL A 13 -8.62 8.02 -4.28
C VAL A 13 -10.03 7.74 -4.79
N ARG A 14 -10.32 8.09 -6.04
CA ARG A 14 -11.63 7.83 -6.64
C ARG A 14 -11.97 6.36 -6.78
N MET A 15 -10.99 5.50 -7.03
CA MET A 15 -11.20 4.05 -7.06
C MET A 15 -11.59 3.53 -5.67
N MET A 16 -10.94 4.01 -4.61
CA MET A 16 -11.29 3.66 -3.22
C MET A 16 -12.71 4.10 -2.86
N GLU A 17 -13.16 5.27 -3.33
CA GLU A 17 -14.54 5.73 -3.14
C GLU A 17 -15.57 4.71 -3.67
N ILE A 18 -15.30 4.06 -4.81
CA ILE A 18 -16.20 3.03 -5.35
C ILE A 18 -16.42 1.93 -4.32
N PHE A 19 -15.33 1.38 -3.75
CA PHE A 19 -15.43 0.31 -2.76
C PHE A 19 -16.11 0.78 -1.46
N PHE A 20 -15.86 2.00 -1.01
CA PHE A 20 -16.39 2.50 0.26
C PHE A 20 -17.85 2.97 0.18
N GLU A 21 -18.28 3.50 -0.96
CA GLU A 21 -19.66 3.93 -1.20
C GLU A 21 -20.57 2.71 -1.41
N THR A 22 -20.14 1.76 -2.25
CA THR A 22 -20.93 0.57 -2.59
C THR A 22 -20.89 -0.49 -1.50
N LYS A 23 -19.75 -0.61 -0.79
CA LYS A 23 -19.48 -1.66 0.21
C LYS A 23 -19.70 -3.07 -0.36
N ASP A 24 -19.38 -3.25 -1.64
CA ASP A 24 -19.60 -4.47 -2.39
C ASP A 24 -18.29 -5.13 -2.85
N VAL A 25 -18.40 -6.35 -3.37
CA VAL A 25 -17.32 -7.15 -3.93
C VAL A 25 -17.42 -7.16 -5.45
N PHE A 26 -16.33 -6.83 -6.13
CA PHE A 26 -16.32 -6.68 -7.59
C PHE A 26 -15.39 -7.66 -8.26
N GLN A 27 -15.74 -8.06 -9.49
CA GLN A 27 -14.76 -8.64 -10.41
C GLN A 27 -14.09 -7.53 -11.22
N LEU A 28 -12.91 -7.82 -11.79
CA LEU A 28 -12.18 -6.85 -12.62
C LEU A 28 -13.06 -6.25 -13.73
N LYS A 29 -13.85 -7.10 -14.42
CA LYS A 29 -14.76 -6.68 -15.50
C LYS A 29 -15.83 -5.67 -15.05
N ASP A 30 -16.21 -5.71 -13.78
CA ASP A 30 -17.24 -4.83 -13.22
C ASP A 30 -16.61 -3.48 -12.87
N ILE A 31 -15.41 -3.50 -12.27
CA ILE A 31 -14.61 -2.28 -12.01
C ILE A 31 -14.27 -1.57 -13.31
N GLU A 32 -13.88 -2.29 -14.36
CA GLU A 32 -13.58 -1.74 -15.70
C GLU A 32 -14.77 -1.01 -16.34
N LYS A 33 -16.00 -1.29 -15.90
CA LYS A 33 -17.22 -0.59 -16.32
C LYS A 33 -17.57 0.57 -15.39
N ILE A 34 -17.52 0.35 -14.08
CA ILE A 34 -17.96 1.32 -13.07
C ILE A 34 -16.97 2.48 -12.95
N ALA A 35 -15.66 2.20 -12.91
CA ALA A 35 -14.63 3.22 -12.70
C ALA A 35 -14.59 4.32 -13.78
N PRO A 36 -14.70 4.01 -15.09
CA PRO A 36 -14.83 5.05 -16.11
C PRO A 36 -16.17 5.77 -16.07
N LYS A 37 -17.26 5.04 -15.82
CA LYS A 37 -18.63 5.58 -15.86
C LYS A 37 -18.91 6.53 -14.70
N GLU A 38 -18.55 6.15 -13.48
CA GLU A 38 -18.94 6.89 -12.27
C GLU A 38 -17.85 7.87 -11.82
N LYS A 39 -16.58 7.48 -11.96
CA LYS A 39 -15.45 8.24 -11.41
C LYS A 39 -14.57 8.90 -12.47
N GLY A 40 -14.82 8.64 -13.75
CA GLY A 40 -14.08 9.22 -14.88
C GLY A 40 -12.65 8.70 -15.00
N ILE A 41 -12.36 7.52 -14.43
CA ILE A 41 -11.06 6.87 -14.56
C ILE A 41 -10.93 6.30 -15.97
N THR A 42 -9.87 6.62 -16.69
CA THR A 42 -9.63 6.08 -18.03
C THR A 42 -9.56 4.55 -18.00
N SER A 43 -10.32 3.85 -18.85
CA SER A 43 -10.40 2.38 -18.85
C SER A 43 -9.03 1.69 -18.91
N MET A 44 -8.09 2.23 -19.70
CA MET A 44 -6.73 1.69 -19.80
C MET A 44 -5.94 1.71 -18.48
N SER A 45 -6.26 2.63 -17.56
CA SER A 45 -5.55 2.74 -16.28
C SER A 45 -6.25 2.01 -15.13
N VAL A 46 -7.46 1.45 -15.34
CA VAL A 46 -8.23 0.84 -14.24
C VAL A 46 -7.44 -0.32 -13.61
N LYS A 47 -6.90 -1.21 -14.44
CA LYS A 47 -6.12 -2.37 -13.97
C LYS A 47 -4.86 -1.97 -13.20
N GLU A 48 -4.10 -1.00 -13.72
CA GLU A 48 -2.89 -0.49 -13.07
C GLU A 48 -3.19 0.16 -11.72
N ILE A 49 -4.24 0.99 -11.67
CA ILE A 49 -4.67 1.65 -10.43
C ILE A 49 -5.15 0.62 -9.41
N LEU A 50 -5.98 -0.34 -9.83
CA LEU A 50 -6.47 -1.40 -8.95
C LEU A 50 -5.30 -2.21 -8.39
N GLN A 51 -4.34 -2.61 -9.23
CA GLN A 51 -3.16 -3.34 -8.80
C GLN A 51 -2.34 -2.53 -7.78
N SER A 52 -2.11 -1.24 -8.03
CA SER A 52 -1.39 -0.38 -7.07
C SER A 52 -2.08 -0.25 -5.70
N LEU A 53 -3.41 -0.41 -5.65
CA LEU A 53 -4.17 -0.38 -4.40
C LEU A 53 -4.12 -1.73 -3.68
N VAL A 54 -4.07 -2.82 -4.43
CA VAL A 54 -3.87 -4.17 -3.90
C VAL A 54 -2.46 -4.32 -3.32
N ASP A 55 -1.44 -3.84 -4.05
CA ASP A 55 -0.05 -3.92 -3.64
C ASP A 55 0.21 -3.12 -2.34
N ASP A 56 -0.47 -1.97 -2.18
CA ASP A 56 -0.43 -1.16 -0.96
C ASP A 56 -1.35 -1.69 0.16
N GLY A 57 -2.05 -2.81 -0.06
CA GLY A 57 -2.95 -3.42 0.91
C GLY A 57 -4.19 -2.60 1.26
N MET A 58 -4.58 -1.66 0.37
CA MET A 58 -5.79 -0.85 0.52
C MET A 58 -7.03 -1.56 -0.03
N VAL A 59 -6.85 -2.38 -1.07
CA VAL A 59 -7.88 -3.25 -1.65
C VAL A 59 -7.46 -4.69 -1.43
N ASP A 60 -8.40 -5.50 -0.94
CA ASP A 60 -8.22 -6.94 -0.85
C ASP A 60 -8.55 -7.61 -2.17
N THR A 61 -7.84 -8.69 -2.45
CA THR A 61 -8.15 -9.57 -3.56
C THR A 61 -8.12 -11.02 -3.11
N ASP A 62 -9.04 -11.83 -3.64
CA ASP A 62 -9.01 -13.28 -3.48
C ASP A 62 -9.52 -13.98 -4.73
N ARG A 63 -8.97 -15.17 -4.97
CA ARG A 63 -9.30 -15.99 -6.13
C ARG A 63 -10.24 -17.10 -5.73
N ILE A 64 -11.48 -17.02 -6.19
CA ILE A 64 -12.50 -18.04 -5.95
C ILE A 64 -12.81 -18.72 -7.28
N GLY A 65 -12.36 -19.98 -7.40
CA GLY A 65 -12.42 -20.75 -8.64
C GLY A 65 -11.54 -20.15 -9.74
N THR A 66 -12.16 -19.72 -10.85
CA THR A 66 -11.45 -19.14 -12.00
C THR A 66 -11.39 -17.62 -11.98
N SER A 67 -12.03 -16.96 -11.01
CA SER A 67 -12.20 -15.51 -10.98
C SER A 67 -11.54 -14.87 -9.76
N ASN A 68 -10.97 -13.67 -9.95
CA ASN A 68 -10.49 -12.83 -8.86
C ASN A 68 -11.58 -11.83 -8.45
N TYR A 69 -11.72 -11.65 -7.14
CA TYR A 69 -12.68 -10.76 -6.51
C TYR A 69 -11.92 -9.70 -5.72
N PHE A 70 -12.42 -8.47 -5.76
CA PHE A 70 -11.80 -7.30 -5.16
C PHE A 70 -12.79 -6.59 -4.24
N TRP A 71 -12.35 -6.19 -3.05
CA TRP A 71 -13.17 -5.44 -2.11
C TRP A 71 -12.30 -4.58 -1.19
N ALA A 72 -12.91 -3.59 -0.54
CA ALA A 72 -12.22 -2.84 0.50
C ALA A 72 -13.20 -2.40 1.59
N PHE A 73 -12.79 -2.53 2.85
CA PHE A 73 -13.57 -2.06 3.99
C PHE A 73 -13.03 -0.72 4.50
N PRO A 74 -13.89 0.29 4.78
CA PRO A 74 -13.45 1.58 5.33
C PRO A 74 -12.63 1.43 6.61
N SER A 75 -12.96 0.46 7.46
CA SER A 75 -12.26 0.16 8.72
C SER A 75 -10.86 -0.42 8.52
N LYS A 76 -10.59 -1.02 7.36
CA LYS A 76 -9.31 -1.71 7.09
C LYS A 76 -8.16 -0.74 6.86
N ALA A 77 -8.39 0.39 6.20
CA ALA A 77 -7.34 1.38 5.96
C ALA A 77 -6.69 1.87 7.27
N LEU A 78 -7.49 2.08 8.32
CA LEU A 78 -7.00 2.46 9.63
C LEU A 78 -6.17 1.34 10.27
N HIS A 79 -6.64 0.09 10.19
CA HIS A 79 -5.96 -1.06 10.78
C HIS A 79 -4.63 -1.38 10.06
N THR A 80 -4.63 -1.32 8.71
CA THR A 80 -3.41 -1.49 7.91
C THR A 80 -2.37 -0.43 8.24
N ARG A 81 -2.78 0.85 8.38
CA ARG A 81 -1.85 1.93 8.78
C ARG A 81 -1.27 1.73 10.17
N LYS A 82 -2.10 1.34 11.16
CA LYS A 82 -1.62 1.03 12.52
C LYS A 82 -0.61 -0.12 12.51
N ARG A 83 -0.93 -1.22 11.83
CA ARG A 83 -0.02 -2.37 11.71
C ARG A 83 1.29 -2.00 11.03
N LYS A 84 1.24 -1.17 9.98
CA LYS A 84 2.46 -0.73 9.29
C LYS A 84 3.33 0.17 10.18
N LEU A 85 2.72 1.02 10.98
CA LEU A 85 3.42 1.86 11.96
C LEU A 85 4.11 1.00 13.02
N GLU A 86 3.40 0.03 13.60
CA GLU A 86 3.97 -0.93 14.58
C GLU A 86 5.14 -1.73 13.98
N GLU A 87 5.02 -2.19 12.73
CA GLU A 87 6.09 -2.90 12.03
C GLU A 87 7.35 -2.03 11.86
N LEU A 88 7.17 -0.78 11.42
CA LEU A 88 8.28 0.17 11.23
C LEU A 88 8.95 0.54 12.55
N GLU A 89 8.18 0.73 13.62
CA GLU A 89 8.71 0.96 14.97
C GLU A 89 9.56 -0.22 15.46
N SER A 90 9.09 -1.46 15.25
CA SER A 90 9.85 -2.66 15.58
C SER A 90 11.16 -2.75 14.79
N GLN A 91 11.11 -2.52 13.46
CA GLN A 91 12.31 -2.53 12.61
C GLN A 91 13.30 -1.44 13.00
N PHE A 92 12.80 -0.26 13.38
CA PHE A 92 13.63 0.84 13.85
C PHE A 92 14.31 0.48 15.17
N ALA A 93 13.57 -0.09 16.13
CA ALA A 93 14.11 -0.53 17.41
C ALA A 93 15.21 -1.59 17.22
N GLU A 94 14.96 -2.61 16.39
CA GLU A 94 15.97 -3.64 16.07
C GLU A 94 17.21 -3.06 15.40
N SER A 95 17.01 -2.19 14.40
CA SER A 95 18.12 -1.53 13.69
C SER A 95 18.94 -0.64 14.62
N SER A 96 18.27 0.07 15.54
CA SER A 96 18.93 0.90 16.54
C SER A 96 19.76 0.07 17.52
N GLN A 97 19.22 -1.05 18.02
CA GLN A 97 19.96 -1.97 18.89
C GLN A 97 21.17 -2.58 18.17
N LYS A 98 21.02 -3.01 16.91
CA LYS A 98 22.13 -3.52 16.11
C LYS A 98 23.21 -2.47 15.91
N LYS A 99 22.84 -1.22 15.63
CA LYS A 99 23.78 -0.09 15.48
C LYS A 99 24.57 0.13 16.78
N GLU A 100 23.89 0.14 17.92
CA GLU A 100 24.53 0.36 19.21
C GLU A 100 25.49 -0.80 19.58
N ALA A 101 25.07 -2.05 19.34
CA ALA A 101 25.92 -3.22 19.55
C ALA A 101 27.18 -3.20 18.67
N LEU A 102 27.02 -2.84 17.39
CA LEU A 102 28.15 -2.69 16.46
C LEU A 102 29.08 -1.55 16.87
N GLN A 103 28.56 -0.41 17.32
CA GLN A 103 29.39 0.69 17.83
C GLN A 103 30.21 0.27 19.05
N LYS A 104 29.59 -0.43 20.03
CA LYS A 104 30.30 -0.98 21.20
C LYS A 104 31.39 -1.98 20.79
N SER A 105 31.12 -2.80 19.78
CA SER A 105 32.11 -3.75 19.23
C SER A 105 33.30 -3.03 18.59
N ILE A 106 33.03 -2.01 17.76
CA ILE A 106 34.06 -1.17 17.14
C ILE A 106 34.94 -0.51 18.20
N GLU A 107 34.34 0.03 19.26
CA GLU A 107 35.08 0.71 20.33
C GLU A 107 35.98 -0.27 21.11
N LYS A 108 35.47 -1.47 21.45
CA LYS A 108 36.29 -2.54 22.02
C LYS A 108 37.46 -2.95 21.13
N SER A 109 37.25 -3.04 19.80
CA SER A 109 38.31 -3.37 18.85
C SER A 109 39.33 -2.24 18.65
N LYS A 110 38.95 -0.97 18.89
CA LYS A 110 39.88 0.17 18.85
C LYS A 110 40.81 0.22 20.06
N ILE A 111 40.33 -0.17 21.24
CA ILE A 111 41.12 -0.19 22.48
C ILE A 111 42.29 -1.19 22.42
N GLY A 112 42.19 -2.24 21.59
CA GLY A 112 43.29 -3.20 21.35
C GLY A 112 44.26 -2.80 20.21
N ARG A 113 44.10 -1.62 19.62
CA ARG A 113 44.87 -1.14 18.45
C ARG A 113 45.77 0.06 18.74
N GLU A 114 45.98 0.39 20.02
CA GLU A 114 47.04 1.32 20.43
C GLU A 114 48.33 0.52 20.71
N ASP A 115 49.35 0.86 19.92
CA ASP A 115 50.79 0.53 19.98
C ASP A 115 51.27 -0.92 19.74
N THR A 116 51.40 -1.27 18.45
CA THR A 116 52.63 -1.85 17.87
C THR A 116 52.97 -1.16 16.56
#